data_AF-A0A371QB96-F1
#
_entry.id   AF-A0A371QB96-F1
#
_cell.length_a   1.000
_cell.length_b   1.000
_cell.length_c   1.000
_cell.angle_alpha   90.00
_cell.angle_beta   90.00
_cell.angle_gamma   90.00
#
_symmetry.space_group_name_H-M   'P 1'
#
loop_
_entity.id
_entity.type
_entity.pdbx_description
1 polymer ?
#
loop_
_entity_poly.entity_id
_entity_poly.type
_entity_poly.pdbx_seq_one_letter_code
_entity_poly.pdbx_strand_id
1 'polypeptide(L)'
;MMLRQPTNGGTGRSLGAPTVVELSGELDYVSAAPTNRRLDPVTAGMRPHMVLDLDRVDFLDCGGIAVLCRARRRIRERGGRLALVVTNPHFRWILRTVGLGDSFDILDGAPKTAERQREPAVSGAGRPPAVPSLLQRDR
;
A
#
# COMPACT_ATOMS: atom_id res chain seq x y z
N MET A 1 -28.37 27.97 20.70
CA MET A 1 -26.98 27.48 20.65
C MET A 1 -27.05 26.02 20.22
N MET A 2 -26.94 25.73 18.92
CA MET A 2 -27.13 24.39 18.34
C MET A 2 -25.80 23.81 17.90
N LEU A 3 -25.46 22.63 18.43
CA LEU A 3 -24.29 21.83 18.06
C LEU A 3 -24.46 21.28 16.64
N ARG A 4 -23.47 21.55 15.77
CA ARG A 4 -23.33 20.92 14.45
C ARG A 4 -22.83 19.49 14.64
N GLN A 5 -23.60 18.51 14.18
CA GLN A 5 -23.18 17.11 14.07
C GLN A 5 -22.24 16.94 12.85
N PRO A 6 -21.15 16.15 12.95
CA PRO A 6 -20.37 15.78 11.78
C PRO A 6 -21.12 14.70 10.97
N THR A 7 -21.35 15.00 9.68
CA THR A 7 -21.93 14.08 8.70
C THR A 7 -20.90 13.05 8.26
N ASN A 8 -20.80 11.91 8.97
CA ASN A 8 -20.02 10.76 8.51
C ASN A 8 -20.91 9.81 7.70
N GLY A 9 -21.25 10.23 6.47
CA GLY A 9 -22.02 9.44 5.51
C GLY A 9 -21.13 8.45 4.74
N GLY A 10 -20.51 7.49 5.43
CA GLY A 10 -19.84 6.37 4.79
C GLY A 10 -20.84 5.30 4.37
N THR A 11 -21.37 5.35 3.15
CA THR A 11 -22.17 4.25 2.59
C THR A 11 -21.24 3.06 2.30
N GLY A 12 -21.00 2.25 3.33
CA GLY A 12 -20.28 0.99 3.24
C GLY A 12 -21.11 -0.05 2.49
N ARG A 13 -21.08 -0.04 1.16
CA ARG A 13 -21.52 -1.20 0.38
C ARG A 13 -20.48 -2.29 0.60
N SER A 14 -20.89 -3.42 1.20
CA SER A 14 -20.03 -4.61 1.29
C SER A 14 -19.69 -5.05 -0.13
N LEU A 15 -18.48 -4.70 -0.57
CA LEU A 15 -17.84 -5.42 -1.67
C LEU A 15 -17.57 -6.85 -1.15
N GLY A 16 -17.46 -7.84 -2.04
CA GLY A 16 -17.08 -9.20 -1.63
C GLY A 16 -15.77 -9.22 -0.80
N ALA A 17 -15.44 -10.38 -0.23
CA ALA A 17 -14.20 -10.55 0.53
C ALA A 17 -13.01 -9.97 -0.26
N PRO A 18 -12.21 -9.07 0.33
CA PRO A 18 -11.07 -8.50 -0.38
C PRO A 18 -10.04 -9.59 -0.65
N THR A 19 -9.36 -9.50 -1.79
CA THR A 19 -8.14 -10.27 -2.02
C THR A 19 -6.99 -9.59 -1.28
N VAL A 20 -6.38 -10.29 -0.33
CA VAL A 20 -5.19 -9.83 0.38
C VAL A 20 -3.96 -10.35 -0.35
N VAL A 21 -3.09 -9.43 -0.78
CA VAL A 21 -1.79 -9.73 -1.39
C VAL A 21 -0.71 -9.32 -0.40
N GLU A 22 0.05 -10.30 0.07
CA GLU A 22 1.20 -10.07 0.97
C GLU A 22 2.44 -9.73 0.14
N LEU A 23 2.98 -8.52 0.31
CA LEU A 23 4.26 -8.12 -0.27
C LEU A 23 5.38 -8.34 0.75
N SER A 24 6.55 -8.74 0.26
CA SER A 24 7.71 -8.99 1.12
C SER A 24 9.03 -8.65 0.45
N GLY A 25 10.05 -8.37 1.26
CA GLY A 25 11.37 -7.96 0.79
C GLY A 25 11.41 -6.46 0.44
N GLU A 26 12.06 -6.12 -0.66
CA GLU A 26 12.30 -4.73 -1.04
C GLU A 26 11.32 -4.26 -2.13
N LEU A 27 10.70 -3.09 -1.92
CA LEU A 27 9.93 -2.38 -2.93
C LEU A 27 10.76 -1.22 -3.46
N ASP A 28 11.55 -1.53 -4.49
CA ASP A 28 12.50 -0.63 -5.11
C ASP A 28 12.30 -0.51 -6.64
N TYR A 29 13.18 0.21 -7.32
CA TYR A 29 13.18 0.28 -8.79
C TYR A 29 13.28 -1.10 -9.46
N VAL A 30 14.11 -2.01 -8.94
CA VAL A 30 14.37 -3.33 -9.52
C VAL A 30 13.16 -4.25 -9.37
N SER A 31 12.52 -4.22 -8.20
CA SER A 31 11.36 -5.04 -7.89
C SER A 31 10.04 -4.47 -8.43
N ALA A 32 10.01 -3.21 -8.87
CA ALA A 32 8.80 -2.56 -9.36
C ALA A 32 8.16 -3.28 -10.57
N ALA A 33 8.94 -3.62 -11.60
CA ALA A 33 8.43 -4.30 -12.78
C ALA A 33 7.87 -5.71 -12.49
N PRO A 34 8.61 -6.62 -11.82
CA PRO A 34 8.10 -7.95 -11.48
C PRO A 34 6.91 -7.89 -10.51
N THR A 35 6.93 -7.00 -9.51
CA THR A 35 5.79 -6.83 -8.59
C THR A 35 4.54 -6.40 -9.34
N ASN A 36 4.65 -5.42 -10.26
CA ASN A 36 3.52 -5.00 -11.06
C ASN A 36 2.94 -6.12 -11.93
N ARG A 37 3.78 -6.94 -12.58
CA ARG A 37 3.31 -8.09 -13.38
C ARG A 37 2.46 -9.07 -12.55
N ARG A 38 2.80 -9.24 -11.27
CA ARG A 38 2.04 -10.09 -10.33
C ARG A 38 0.74 -9.43 -9.86
N LEU A 39 0.72 -8.11 -9.69
CA LEU A 39 -0.49 -7.36 -9.33
C LEU A 39 -1.47 -7.20 -10.51
N ASP A 40 -0.98 -7.25 -11.75
CA ASP A 40 -1.80 -7.08 -12.95
C ASP A 40 -3.02 -8.02 -13.03
N PRO A 41 -2.93 -9.35 -12.79
CA PRO A 41 -4.11 -10.21 -12.79
C PRO A 41 -5.12 -9.87 -11.70
N VAL A 42 -4.66 -9.57 -10.48
CA VAL A 42 -5.55 -9.28 -9.34
C VAL A 42 -6.27 -7.93 -9.53
N THR A 43 -5.62 -7.00 -10.23
CA THR A 43 -6.21 -5.69 -10.60
C THR A 43 -6.95 -5.72 -11.95
N ALA A 44 -7.09 -6.88 -12.61
CA ALA A 44 -7.75 -7.00 -13.91
C ALA A 44 -9.27 -7.21 -13.84
N GLY A 45 -9.82 -7.56 -12.66
CA GLY A 45 -11.26 -7.77 -12.50
C GLY A 45 -12.11 -6.49 -12.64
N MET A 46 -13.44 -6.66 -12.67
CA MET A 46 -14.39 -5.56 -12.53
C MET A 46 -14.60 -5.25 -11.04
N ARG A 47 -14.53 -3.97 -10.65
CA ARG A 47 -14.63 -3.52 -9.25
C ARG A 47 -13.74 -4.33 -8.28
N PRO A 48 -12.43 -4.48 -8.56
CA PRO A 48 -11.54 -5.28 -7.72
C PRO A 48 -11.48 -4.70 -6.30
N HIS A 49 -11.52 -5.58 -5.29
CA HIS A 49 -11.39 -5.21 -3.89
C HIS A 49 -10.11 -5.85 -3.36
N MET A 50 -9.07 -5.03 -3.17
CA MET A 50 -7.72 -5.50 -2.83
C MET A 50 -7.22 -4.87 -1.54
N VAL A 51 -6.48 -5.66 -0.77
CA VAL A 51 -5.65 -5.20 0.34
C VAL A 51 -4.21 -5.58 0.03
N LEU A 52 -3.30 -4.61 -0.01
CA LEU A 52 -1.86 -4.87 -0.06
C LEU A 52 -1.31 -4.86 1.36
N ASP A 53 -0.72 -5.97 1.78
CA ASP A 53 -0.08 -6.08 3.09
C ASP A 53 1.42 -5.80 2.96
N LEU A 54 1.87 -4.71 3.61
CA LEU A 54 3.26 -4.26 3.57
C LEU A 54 4.04 -4.65 4.85
N ASP A 55 3.45 -5.41 5.77
CA ASP A 55 4.11 -5.71 7.06
C ASP A 55 5.40 -6.52 6.92
N ARG A 56 5.57 -7.24 5.80
CA ARG A 56 6.79 -8.02 5.49
C ARG A 56 7.71 -7.32 4.50
N VAL A 57 7.44 -6.07 4.16
CA VAL A 57 8.30 -5.25 3.30
C VAL A 57 9.36 -4.60 4.18
N ASP A 58 10.62 -4.80 3.81
CA ASP A 58 11.79 -4.33 4.56
C ASP A 58 12.26 -2.94 4.08
N PHE A 59 11.97 -2.59 2.82
CA PHE A 59 12.42 -1.36 2.19
C PHE A 59 11.40 -0.80 1.19
N LEU A 60 11.27 0.53 1.13
CA LEU A 60 10.35 1.24 0.24
C LEU A 60 11.01 2.53 -0.29
N ASP A 61 11.22 2.63 -1.60
CA ASP A 61 11.70 3.83 -2.30
C ASP A 61 10.67 4.43 -3.28
N CYS A 62 11.10 5.31 -4.18
CA CYS A 62 10.25 5.89 -5.22
C CYS A 62 9.68 4.87 -6.22
N GLY A 63 10.41 3.81 -6.57
CA GLY A 63 9.94 2.69 -7.38
C GLY A 63 8.85 1.90 -6.66
N GLY A 64 9.03 1.63 -5.37
CA GLY A 64 8.00 1.02 -4.54
C GLY A 64 6.74 1.87 -4.43
N ILE A 65 6.89 3.19 -4.21
CA ILE A 65 5.76 4.13 -4.25
C ILE A 65 5.06 4.13 -5.60
N ALA A 66 5.80 4.05 -6.71
CA ALA A 66 5.21 3.97 -8.05
C ALA A 66 4.36 2.70 -8.25
N VAL A 67 4.77 1.56 -7.68
CA VAL A 67 3.96 0.32 -7.67
C VAL A 67 2.63 0.55 -6.96
N LEU A 68 2.65 1.11 -5.74
CA LEU A 68 1.43 1.38 -4.97
C LEU A 68 0.48 2.32 -5.72
N CYS A 69 1.03 3.40 -6.29
CA CYS A 69 0.27 4.36 -7.08
C CYS A 69 -0.34 3.74 -8.34
N ARG A 70 0.41 2.88 -9.05
CA ARG A 70 -0.08 2.17 -10.25
C ARG A 70 -1.21 1.21 -9.88
N ALA A 71 -1.06 0.42 -8.82
CA ALA A 71 -2.08 -0.52 -8.36
C ALA A 71 -3.38 0.23 -8.02
N ARG A 72 -3.27 1.32 -7.24
CA ARG A 72 -4.41 2.20 -6.89
C ARG A 72 -5.10 2.74 -8.13
N ARG A 73 -4.33 3.30 -9.07
CA ARG A 73 -4.87 3.89 -10.30
C ARG A 73 -5.68 2.85 -11.07
N ARG A 74 -5.11 1.67 -11.32
CA ARG A 74 -5.76 0.60 -12.09
C ARG A 74 -7.03 0.08 -11.42
N ILE A 75 -7.02 -0.06 -10.09
CA ILE A 75 -8.20 -0.47 -9.30
C ILE A 75 -9.30 0.60 -9.38
N ARG A 76 -8.94 1.89 -9.22
CA ARG A 76 -9.90 3.01 -9.27
C ARG A 76 -10.52 3.19 -10.64
N GLU A 77 -9.74 3.08 -11.71
CA GLU A 77 -10.22 3.12 -13.10
C GLU A 77 -11.29 2.03 -13.37
N ARG A 78 -11.29 0.95 -12.59
CA ARG A 78 -12.25 -0.17 -12.67
C ARG A 78 -13.37 -0.10 -11.63
N GLY A 79 -13.47 1.01 -10.90
CA GLY A 79 -14.47 1.22 -9.84
C GLY A 79 -14.27 0.33 -8.60
N GLY A 80 -13.05 -0.17 -8.40
CA GLY A 80 -12.66 -0.98 -7.25
C GLY A 80 -12.17 -0.17 -6.05
N ARG A 81 -11.68 -0.87 -5.02
CA ARG A 81 -11.08 -0.28 -3.81
C ARG A 81 -9.77 -0.95 -3.47
N LEU A 82 -8.81 -0.14 -3.01
CA LEU A 82 -7.51 -0.58 -2.55
C LEU A 82 -7.26 -0.04 -1.14
N ALA A 83 -6.93 -0.92 -0.22
CA ALA A 83 -6.41 -0.59 1.09
C ALA A 83 -4.98 -1.10 1.27
N LEU A 84 -4.22 -0.47 2.17
CA LEU A 84 -2.87 -0.90 2.55
C LEU A 84 -2.86 -1.31 4.02
N VAL A 85 -2.25 -2.44 4.36
CA VAL A 85 -1.85 -2.73 5.74
C VAL A 85 -0.45 -2.16 5.93
N VAL A 86 -0.31 -1.24 6.86
CA VAL A 86 0.98 -0.59 7.15
C VAL A 86 1.14 -0.47 8.65
N THR A 87 1.75 -1.44 9.32
CA THR A 87 2.04 -1.33 10.75
C THR A 87 3.35 -0.59 11.03
N ASN A 88 4.28 -0.56 10.07
CA ASN A 88 5.57 0.12 10.20
C ASN A 88 5.39 1.66 10.24
N PRO A 89 5.76 2.35 11.35
CA PRO A 89 5.61 3.79 11.47
C PRO A 89 6.48 4.58 10.48
N HIS A 90 7.61 4.02 10.05
CA HIS A 90 8.47 4.63 9.04
C HIS A 90 7.76 4.70 7.68
N PHE A 91 7.10 3.63 7.25
CA PHE A 91 6.33 3.63 6.00
C PHE A 91 5.11 4.57 6.07
N ARG A 92 4.43 4.65 7.22
CA ARG A 92 3.39 5.68 7.44
C ARG A 92 3.94 7.09 7.31
N TRP A 93 5.14 7.34 7.84
CA TRP A 93 5.80 8.63 7.67
C TRP A 93 6.15 8.91 6.21
N ILE A 94 6.75 7.96 5.49
CA ILE A 94 7.04 8.09 4.05
C ILE A 94 5.76 8.48 3.29
N LEU A 95 4.70 7.70 3.43
CA LEU A 95 3.43 7.92 2.72
C LEU A 95 2.86 9.32 2.99
N ARG A 96 2.91 9.81 4.23
CA ARG A 96 2.48 11.17 4.56
C ARG A 96 3.38 12.23 3.91
N THR A 97 4.70 12.05 4.01
CA THR A 97 5.69 13.01 3.49
C THR A 97 5.61 13.16 1.97
N VAL A 98 5.31 12.08 1.24
CA VAL A 98 5.12 12.13 -0.22
C VAL A 98 3.69 12.48 -0.64
N GLY A 99 2.82 12.91 0.29
CA GLY A 99 1.44 13.34 0.00
C GLY A 99 0.48 12.20 -0.32
N LEU A 100 0.82 10.96 0.05
CA LEU A 100 0.01 9.76 -0.18
C LEU A 100 -0.77 9.28 1.05
N GLY A 101 -0.65 9.94 2.20
CA GLY A 101 -1.38 9.59 3.43
C GLY A 101 -2.90 9.45 3.22
N ASP A 102 -3.51 10.47 2.61
CA ASP A 102 -4.96 10.49 2.35
C ASP A 102 -5.34 9.83 1.01
N SER A 103 -4.33 9.33 0.28
CA SER A 103 -4.54 8.66 -1.00
C SER A 103 -4.95 7.19 -0.82
N PHE A 104 -4.59 6.57 0.29
CA PHE A 104 -4.86 5.15 0.54
C PHE A 104 -5.71 4.99 1.79
N ASP A 105 -6.61 4.00 1.76
CA ASP A 105 -7.24 3.50 2.98
C ASP A 105 -6.17 2.69 3.74
N ILE A 106 -5.66 3.22 4.86
CA ILE A 106 -4.64 2.56 5.67
C ILE A 106 -5.29 1.74 6.79
N LEU A 107 -4.89 0.48 6.91
CA LEU A 107 -5.33 -0.46 7.93
C LEU A 107 -4.19 -0.74 8.92
N ASP A 108 -4.54 -0.93 10.19
CA ASP A 108 -3.61 -1.38 11.25
C ASP A 108 -3.37 -2.90 11.23
N GLY A 109 -4.00 -3.63 10.32
CA GLY A 109 -3.85 -5.08 10.17
C GLY A 109 -4.70 -5.64 9.03
N ALA A 110 -4.29 -6.78 8.48
CA ALA A 110 -5.03 -7.45 7.42
C ALA A 110 -6.42 -7.94 7.89
N PRO A 111 -7.48 -7.78 7.08
CA PRO A 111 -8.82 -8.26 7.44
C PRO A 111 -8.84 -9.77 7.61
N LYS A 112 -9.54 -10.24 8.66
CA LYS A 112 -9.59 -11.66 9.04
C LYS A 112 -10.39 -12.55 8.06
N THR A 113 -11.29 -11.96 7.28
CA THR A 113 -12.24 -12.67 6.40
C THR A 113 -11.84 -12.63 4.92
N ALA A 114 -10.56 -12.45 4.63
CA ALA A 114 -10.04 -12.26 3.27
C ALA A 114 -9.41 -13.51 2.67
N GLU A 115 -9.53 -13.66 1.36
CA GLU A 115 -8.76 -14.64 0.60
C GLU A 115 -7.30 -14.17 0.53
N ARG A 116 -6.36 -14.95 1.08
CA ARG A 116 -4.93 -14.62 1.10
C ARG A 116 -4.21 -15.23 -0.08
N GLN A 117 -3.60 -14.39 -0.91
CA GLN A 117 -2.61 -14.80 -1.88
C GLN A 117 -1.23 -14.45 -1.33
N ARG A 118 -0.46 -15.48 -0.96
CA ARG A 118 0.94 -15.35 -0.52
C ARG A 118 1.84 -15.40 -1.73
N GLU A 119 2.53 -14.30 -2.02
CA GLU A 119 3.53 -14.24 -3.08
C GLU A 119 4.94 -14.21 -2.47
N PRO A 120 5.90 -15.03 -2.96
CA PRO A 120 7.26 -15.00 -2.45
C PRO A 120 7.97 -13.70 -2.84
N ALA A 121 8.77 -13.15 -1.91
CA ALA A 121 9.55 -11.93 -2.06
C ALA A 121 10.25 -11.86 -3.43
N VAL A 122 10.10 -10.75 -4.14
CA VAL A 122 11.01 -10.41 -5.23
C VAL A 122 12.27 -9.89 -4.56
N SER A 123 13.26 -10.76 -4.35
CA SER A 123 14.58 -10.35 -3.88
C SER A 123 15.27 -9.54 -4.97
N GLY A 124 15.25 -8.21 -4.83
CA GLY A 124 16.20 -7.34 -5.50
C GLY A 124 17.56 -7.57 -4.84
N ALA A 125 18.48 -8.22 -5.55
CA ALA A 125 19.83 -8.36 -5.04
C ALA A 125 20.50 -6.98 -4.98
N GLY A 126 20.62 -6.41 -3.79
CA GLY A 126 21.54 -5.32 -3.50
C GLY A 126 21.00 -4.29 -2.52
N ARG A 127 21.37 -4.44 -1.23
CA ARG A 127 21.26 -3.41 -0.20
C ARG A 127 21.64 -2.02 -0.76
N PRO A 128 20.74 -1.02 -0.77
CA PRO A 128 21.14 0.35 -1.05
C PRO A 128 22.06 0.87 0.07
N PRO A 129 23.04 1.75 -0.23
CA PRO A 129 23.94 2.28 0.78
C PRO A 129 23.13 2.95 1.89
N ALA A 130 23.54 2.73 3.14
CA ALA A 130 22.97 3.42 4.29
C ALA A 130 22.99 4.92 4.00
N VAL A 131 21.81 5.54 3.91
CA VAL A 131 21.71 6.99 3.89
C VAL A 131 22.33 7.49 5.20
N PRO A 132 23.42 8.29 5.16
CA PRO A 132 23.92 8.90 6.37
C PRO A 132 22.80 9.73 6.97
N SER A 133 22.61 9.64 8.28
CA SER A 133 21.67 10.50 9.02
C SER A 133 22.06 11.97 8.84
N LEU A 134 21.61 12.59 7.75
CA LEU A 134 21.66 14.03 7.53
C LEU A 134 20.52 14.69 8.32
N LEU A 135 20.56 14.50 9.64
CA LEU A 135 19.88 15.36 10.60
C LEU A 135 20.55 15.29 11.97
N GLN A 136 21.85 15.57 12.01
CA GLN A 136 22.43 16.27 13.15
C GLN A 136 22.75 17.68 12.67
N ARG A 137 21.72 18.55 12.71
CA ARG A 137 21.95 19.99 12.76
C ARG A 137 22.53 20.28 14.14
N ASP A 138 23.83 20.48 14.18
CA ASP A 138 24.50 21.07 15.33
C ASP A 138 24.15 22.56 15.35
N ARG A 139 23.51 22.96 16.45
CA ARG A 139 23.31 24.30 17.04
C ARG A 139 22.72 25.44 16.19
#